data_AF-A0A7J9EDI2-F1
#
_entry.id   AF-A0A7J9EDI2-F1
#
_cell.length_a   1.000
_cell.length_b   1.000
_cell.length_c   1.000
_cell.angle_alpha   90.00
_cell.angle_beta   90.00
_cell.angle_gamma   90.00
#
_symmetry.space_group_name_H-M   'P 1'
#
loop_
_entity.id
_entity.type
_entity.pdbx_description
1 polymer ?
#
loop_
_entity_poly.entity_id
_entity_poly.type
_entity_poly.pdbx_seq_one_letter_code
_entity_poly.pdbx_strand_id
1 'polypeptide(L)'
;MASEKEIKEIYENGMNILEDLTNNVQEIQEQVLEEILKRNAGTEYLSRFFPNGQADNQSFKTNVPIIAYEDIKPYIDRIANGETSSILLAYRIIQLLLSTGTSGGQPKLIPMTAESFEKRMSDLLLSDLVTRKCFSGSDEGKSLYLYFIKPEMETPSGLKASFFTTFYFKTESFKNGLAKFCTSTIDTILCLDNKQSMFCQLLTGLLQRDEVVRFGSTFASVLARTIKFLEDYWRELCCNIRTGYLSDWIIDPGCKNAMSLILTRPNRELADSIQQICEDKSWEGIIVKLWPKIKYIHCIITGSMSQYVSLLEFYGGGIPLVSPIYNSSESSFGINLKPLSKPFDVSYTFLPNTAYFEFLPVGKDGEGKAQETWTDDEPVDLANVKLGRYYEVVVTTLAGLYRYTVGDVLKVTGFYNKSPQFQFVERRNVVLSIDVDKTTEEDLSKAIMKAKLILEPLGIMLTTYSSYADTSLTPGRYVLFWELKMKCSNDLPKLDAKIMEQCCCIVEESFDFTYKSHRK
;
A
#
# COMPACT_ATOMS: atom_id res chain seq x y z
N MET A 1 1.29 -22.18 -2.71
CA MET A 1 1.16 -21.16 -3.77
C MET A 1 -0.01 -21.58 -4.62
N ALA A 2 -1.00 -20.71 -4.83
CA ALA A 2 -2.23 -21.10 -5.52
C ALA A 2 -1.93 -21.73 -6.89
N SER A 3 -2.36 -22.96 -7.07
CA SER A 3 -2.32 -23.72 -8.30
C SER A 3 -3.20 -23.05 -9.37
N GLU A 4 -2.88 -23.27 -10.65
CA GLU A 4 -3.73 -22.80 -11.76
C GLU A 4 -5.19 -23.26 -11.62
N LYS A 5 -5.39 -24.42 -10.98
CA LYS A 5 -6.71 -24.97 -10.66
C LYS A 5 -7.49 -24.08 -9.69
N GLU A 6 -6.86 -23.61 -8.61
CA GLU A 6 -7.50 -22.74 -7.61
C GLU A 6 -7.80 -21.36 -8.20
N ILE A 7 -6.91 -20.82 -9.04
CA ILE A 7 -7.18 -19.56 -9.76
C ILE A 7 -8.42 -19.72 -10.64
N LYS A 8 -8.49 -20.80 -11.42
CA LYS A 8 -9.64 -21.08 -12.30
C LYS A 8 -10.94 -21.23 -11.50
N GLU A 9 -10.89 -21.95 -10.38
CA GLU A 9 -12.04 -22.12 -9.49
C GLU A 9 -12.56 -20.78 -8.94
N ILE A 10 -11.67 -19.86 -8.56
CA ILE A 10 -12.06 -18.51 -8.12
C ILE A 10 -12.73 -17.74 -9.26
N TYR A 11 -12.25 -17.81 -10.50
CA TYR A 11 -12.92 -17.11 -11.61
C TYR A 11 -14.28 -17.73 -11.98
N GLU A 12 -14.44 -19.05 -11.82
CA GLU A 12 -15.70 -19.75 -12.12
C GLU A 12 -16.75 -19.57 -11.01
N ASN A 13 -16.34 -19.69 -9.75
CA ASN A 13 -17.24 -19.75 -8.58
C ASN A 13 -17.07 -18.58 -7.60
N GLY A 14 -16.20 -17.62 -7.87
CA GLY A 14 -15.82 -16.57 -6.92
C GLY A 14 -16.97 -15.70 -6.42
N MET A 15 -18.02 -15.50 -7.21
CA MET A 15 -19.21 -14.81 -6.71
C MET A 15 -19.97 -15.63 -5.67
N ASN A 16 -20.07 -16.95 -5.83
CA ASN A 16 -20.69 -17.81 -4.82
C ASN A 16 -19.84 -17.81 -3.55
N ILE A 17 -18.51 -17.86 -3.69
CA ILE A 17 -17.58 -17.71 -2.57
C ILE A 17 -17.84 -16.37 -1.84
N LEU A 18 -17.99 -15.26 -2.56
CA LEU A 18 -18.29 -13.95 -1.97
C LEU A 18 -19.65 -13.92 -1.27
N GLU A 19 -20.69 -14.51 -1.86
CA GLU A 19 -22.01 -14.62 -1.23
C GLU A 19 -21.92 -15.43 0.07
N ASP A 20 -21.24 -16.59 0.06
CA ASP A 20 -21.09 -17.44 1.24
C ASP A 20 -20.31 -16.73 2.35
N LEU A 21 -19.19 -16.09 2.00
CA LEU A 21 -18.36 -15.32 2.93
C LEU A 21 -19.17 -14.19 3.59
N THR A 22 -19.95 -13.45 2.81
CA THR A 22 -20.67 -12.27 3.29
C THR A 22 -22.00 -12.60 3.99
N ASN A 23 -22.57 -13.79 3.79
CA ASN A 23 -23.77 -14.26 4.49
C ASN A 23 -23.48 -14.94 5.84
N ASN A 24 -22.29 -15.53 6.01
CA ASN A 24 -21.94 -16.36 7.18
C ASN A 24 -20.86 -15.73 8.06
N VAL A 25 -20.81 -14.40 8.12
CA VAL A 25 -19.74 -13.61 8.76
C VAL A 25 -19.41 -14.04 10.18
N GLN A 26 -20.42 -14.18 11.05
CA GLN A 26 -20.21 -14.55 12.45
C GLN A 26 -19.63 -15.96 12.58
N GLU A 27 -20.24 -16.93 11.92
CA GLU A 27 -19.79 -18.33 11.94
C GLU A 27 -18.36 -18.47 11.41
N ILE A 28 -18.04 -17.80 10.30
CA ILE A 28 -16.69 -17.83 9.72
C ILE A 28 -15.68 -17.17 10.66
N GLN A 29 -16.01 -16.05 11.31
CA GLN A 29 -15.11 -15.40 12.28
C GLN A 29 -14.86 -16.28 13.51
N GLU A 30 -15.89 -16.96 14.02
CA GLU A 30 -15.76 -17.92 15.13
C GLU A 30 -14.87 -19.10 14.73
N GLN A 31 -15.06 -19.66 13.53
CA GLN A 31 -14.24 -20.75 12.99
C GLN A 31 -12.78 -20.32 12.77
N VAL A 32 -12.54 -19.12 12.25
CA VAL A 32 -11.19 -18.58 12.05
C VAL A 32 -10.48 -18.41 13.38
N LEU A 33 -11.15 -17.88 14.41
CA LEU A 33 -10.56 -17.75 15.74
C LEU A 33 -10.28 -19.12 16.36
N GLU A 34 -11.23 -20.04 16.32
CA GLU A 34 -11.06 -21.41 16.82
C GLU A 34 -9.85 -22.10 16.14
N GLU A 35 -9.73 -21.96 14.82
CA GLU A 35 -8.60 -22.48 14.05
C GLU A 35 -7.26 -21.88 14.52
N ILE A 36 -7.20 -20.55 14.67
CA ILE A 36 -6.00 -19.85 15.15
C ILE A 36 -5.61 -20.35 16.55
N LEU A 37 -6.57 -20.46 17.47
CA LEU A 37 -6.33 -20.90 18.85
C LEU A 37 -5.92 -22.37 18.91
N LYS A 38 -6.63 -23.25 18.21
CA LYS A 38 -6.30 -24.68 18.13
C LYS A 38 -4.87 -24.92 17.68
N ARG A 39 -4.39 -24.11 16.74
CA ARG A 39 -3.03 -24.22 16.19
C ARG A 39 -1.98 -23.59 17.11
N ASN A 40 -2.28 -22.42 17.70
CA ASN A 40 -1.26 -21.59 18.32
C ASN A 40 -1.32 -21.50 19.86
N ALA A 41 -2.34 -22.04 20.53
CA ALA A 41 -2.49 -21.92 21.98
C ALA A 41 -1.28 -22.45 22.78
N GLY A 42 -0.55 -23.43 22.23
CA GLY A 42 0.66 -23.99 22.83
C GLY A 42 1.95 -23.19 22.58
N THR A 43 1.90 -22.07 21.86
CA THR A 43 3.06 -21.20 21.62
C THR A 43 3.50 -20.51 22.90
N GLU A 44 4.77 -20.08 22.97
CA GLU A 44 5.29 -19.35 24.13
C GLU A 44 4.49 -18.07 24.42
N TYR A 45 4.00 -17.39 23.39
CA TYR A 45 3.17 -16.20 23.53
C TYR A 45 1.81 -16.53 24.13
N LEU A 46 1.01 -17.39 23.48
CA LEU A 46 -0.38 -17.62 23.90
C LEU A 46 -0.51 -18.45 25.17
N SER A 47 0.42 -19.38 25.44
CA SER A 47 0.37 -20.22 26.65
C SER A 47 0.34 -19.42 27.96
N ARG A 48 0.90 -18.20 27.96
CA ARG A 48 0.89 -17.27 29.10
C ARG A 48 -0.52 -16.80 29.48
N PHE A 49 -1.45 -16.78 28.52
CA PHE A 49 -2.83 -16.33 28.70
C PHE A 49 -3.81 -17.49 28.90
N PHE A 50 -3.36 -18.73 28.74
CA PHE A 50 -4.16 -19.95 28.90
C PHE A 50 -3.50 -20.95 29.89
N PRO A 51 -3.37 -20.60 31.19
CA PRO A 51 -2.68 -21.43 32.17
C PRO A 51 -3.34 -22.80 32.39
N ASN A 52 -4.64 -22.93 32.12
CA ASN A 52 -5.39 -24.18 32.24
C ASN A 52 -5.49 -24.94 30.89
N GLY A 53 -4.83 -24.45 29.83
CA GLY A 53 -4.83 -25.05 28.50
C GLY A 53 -6.15 -24.94 27.72
N GLN A 54 -7.20 -24.35 28.30
CA GLN A 54 -8.47 -24.09 27.61
C GLN A 54 -8.40 -22.74 26.89
N ALA A 55 -8.21 -22.78 25.57
CA ALA A 55 -8.30 -21.63 24.68
C ALA A 55 -9.61 -21.73 23.89
N ASP A 56 -10.56 -20.86 24.20
CA ASP A 56 -11.83 -20.70 23.49
C ASP A 56 -12.05 -19.21 23.17
N ASN A 57 -13.09 -18.90 22.40
CA ASN A 57 -13.33 -17.53 21.94
C ASN A 57 -13.56 -16.55 23.10
N GLN A 58 -14.21 -17.00 24.18
CA GLN A 58 -14.51 -16.15 25.32
C GLN A 58 -13.26 -15.93 26.18
N SER A 59 -12.51 -16.99 26.46
CA SER A 59 -11.26 -16.90 27.22
C SER A 59 -10.20 -16.11 26.45
N PHE A 60 -10.18 -16.19 25.11
CA PHE A 60 -9.32 -15.36 24.27
C PHE A 60 -9.61 -13.87 24.45
N LYS A 61 -10.87 -13.44 24.29
CA LYS A 61 -11.27 -12.02 24.47
C LYS A 61 -11.00 -11.48 25.87
N THR A 62 -11.09 -12.36 26.88
CA THR A 62 -10.92 -11.99 28.29
C THR A 62 -9.45 -11.94 28.71
N ASN A 63 -8.64 -12.91 28.26
CA ASN A 63 -7.28 -13.11 28.78
C ASN A 63 -6.19 -12.51 27.88
N VAL A 64 -6.41 -12.46 26.56
CA VAL A 64 -5.40 -11.95 25.63
C VAL A 64 -5.56 -10.43 25.50
N PRO A 65 -4.51 -9.64 25.80
CA PRO A 65 -4.58 -8.19 25.74
C PRO A 65 -4.59 -7.72 24.29
N ILE A 66 -5.13 -6.53 24.07
CA ILE A 66 -4.93 -5.78 22.83
C ILE A 66 -3.53 -5.17 22.87
N ILE A 67 -2.79 -5.30 21.78
CA ILE A 67 -1.36 -4.97 21.72
C ILE A 67 -1.01 -4.14 20.49
N ALA A 68 0.09 -3.40 20.60
CA ALA A 68 0.75 -2.75 19.48
C ALA A 68 1.99 -3.55 19.02
N TYR A 69 2.67 -3.05 17.99
CA TYR A 69 3.87 -3.71 17.46
C TYR A 69 5.00 -3.86 18.47
N GLU A 70 5.18 -2.88 19.37
CA GLU A 70 6.27 -2.93 20.33
C GLU A 70 6.14 -4.06 21.36
N ASP A 71 4.92 -4.52 21.61
CA ASP A 71 4.67 -5.64 22.53
C ASP A 71 5.09 -6.99 21.93
N ILE A 72 5.02 -7.13 20.61
CA ILE A 72 5.40 -8.36 19.89
C ILE A 72 6.81 -8.30 19.30
N LYS A 73 7.39 -7.10 19.16
CA LYS A 73 8.71 -6.89 18.57
C LYS A 73 9.79 -7.78 19.21
N PRO A 74 9.85 -8.00 20.54
CA PRO A 74 10.86 -8.89 21.13
C PRO A 74 10.79 -10.34 20.60
N TYR A 75 9.60 -10.84 20.28
CA TYR A 75 9.44 -12.19 19.70
C TYR A 75 9.86 -12.21 18.23
N ILE A 76 9.49 -11.17 17.46
CA ILE A 76 9.90 -11.05 16.07
C ILE A 76 11.42 -10.95 15.96
N ASP A 77 12.06 -10.18 16.83
CA ASP A 77 13.52 -10.04 16.88
C ASP A 77 14.18 -11.40 17.18
N ARG A 78 13.66 -12.18 18.13
CA ARG A 78 14.16 -13.53 18.45
C ARG A 78 14.08 -14.47 17.24
N ILE A 79 12.97 -14.46 16.52
CA ILE A 79 12.77 -15.23 15.29
C ILE A 79 13.74 -14.78 14.19
N ALA A 80 13.88 -13.47 13.98
CA ALA A 80 14.82 -12.90 13.02
C ALA A 80 16.28 -13.28 13.35
N ASN A 81 16.59 -13.53 14.62
CA ASN A 81 17.92 -13.94 15.09
C ASN A 81 18.14 -15.46 15.18
N GLY A 82 17.17 -16.29 14.78
CA GLY A 82 17.35 -17.73 14.61
C GLY A 82 16.54 -18.60 15.55
N GLU A 83 15.74 -18.01 16.44
CA GLU A 83 14.83 -18.79 17.27
C GLU A 83 13.64 -19.31 16.46
N THR A 84 13.08 -20.45 16.89
CA THR A 84 11.99 -21.11 16.18
C THR A 84 10.72 -20.26 16.23
N SER A 85 9.91 -20.31 15.16
CA SER A 85 8.66 -19.56 15.08
C SER A 85 7.65 -19.92 16.18
N SER A 86 7.78 -21.12 16.79
CA SER A 86 6.93 -21.63 17.89
C SER A 86 6.81 -20.71 19.10
N ILE A 87 7.69 -19.72 19.24
CA ILE A 87 7.54 -18.70 20.28
C ILE A 87 6.32 -17.78 20.04
N LEU A 88 5.92 -17.61 18.78
CA LEU A 88 4.81 -16.74 18.37
C LEU A 88 3.72 -17.48 17.58
N LEU A 89 4.08 -18.44 16.73
CA LEU A 89 3.14 -19.20 15.90
C LEU A 89 3.66 -20.63 15.66
N ALA A 90 2.75 -21.61 15.56
CA ALA A 90 3.14 -23.01 15.42
C ALA A 90 3.77 -23.35 14.05
N TYR A 91 3.40 -22.60 13.00
CA TYR A 91 3.83 -22.87 11.64
C TYR A 91 5.12 -22.14 11.26
N ARG A 92 5.77 -22.65 10.21
CA ARG A 92 6.96 -22.04 9.63
C ARG A 92 6.63 -20.72 8.94
N ILE A 93 7.41 -19.69 9.24
CA ILE A 93 7.42 -18.42 8.51
C ILE A 93 8.12 -18.62 7.17
N ILE A 94 7.49 -18.16 6.09
CA ILE A 94 8.07 -18.19 4.74
C ILE A 94 8.69 -16.85 4.33
N GLN A 95 8.23 -15.75 4.92
CA GLN A 95 8.69 -14.39 4.65
C GLN A 95 8.38 -13.48 5.84
N LEU A 96 9.21 -12.48 6.08
CA LEU A 96 8.87 -11.32 6.92
C LEU A 96 8.46 -10.16 6.00
N LEU A 97 7.24 -9.67 6.13
CA LEU A 97 6.76 -8.53 5.36
C LEU A 97 7.23 -7.22 6.00
N LEU A 98 7.81 -6.33 5.20
CA LEU A 98 8.12 -4.97 5.61
C LEU A 98 6.84 -4.13 5.54
N SER A 99 6.33 -3.68 6.70
CA SER A 99 5.27 -2.67 6.75
C SER A 99 5.81 -1.30 6.40
N THR A 100 4.98 -0.47 5.78
CA THR A 100 5.31 0.94 5.50
C THR A 100 5.23 1.78 6.78
N GLY A 101 4.43 1.35 7.76
CA GLY A 101 4.47 1.90 9.12
C GLY A 101 5.74 1.47 9.84
N THR A 102 6.35 2.40 10.57
CA THR A 102 7.66 2.20 11.20
C THR A 102 7.55 2.12 12.72
N SER A 103 8.57 1.50 13.34
CA SER A 103 8.80 1.41 14.79
C SER A 103 10.26 1.75 15.04
N GLY A 104 10.53 2.79 15.83
CA GLY A 104 11.89 3.29 16.03
C GLY A 104 12.59 3.70 14.72
N GLY A 105 11.83 4.15 13.71
CA GLY A 105 12.34 4.55 12.40
C GLY A 105 12.67 3.42 11.42
N GLN A 106 12.41 2.16 11.81
CA GLN A 106 12.58 0.97 10.95
C GLN A 106 11.22 0.37 10.55
N PRO A 107 11.10 -0.25 9.36
CA PRO A 107 9.89 -0.96 8.97
C PRO A 107 9.53 -2.07 9.96
N LYS A 108 8.24 -2.17 10.30
CA LYS A 108 7.74 -3.30 11.10
C LYS A 108 7.88 -4.60 10.30
N LEU A 109 8.35 -5.67 10.94
CA LEU A 109 8.52 -7.00 10.37
C LEU A 109 7.31 -7.86 10.72
N ILE A 110 6.46 -8.13 9.74
CA ILE A 110 5.22 -8.89 9.94
C ILE A 110 5.41 -10.33 9.43
N PRO A 111 5.25 -11.36 10.28
CA PRO A 111 5.36 -12.74 9.83
C PRO A 111 4.31 -13.11 8.79
N MET A 112 4.70 -13.92 7.80
CA MET A 112 3.78 -14.50 6.82
C MET A 112 4.02 -15.99 6.68
N THR A 113 2.94 -16.76 6.71
CA THR A 113 2.91 -18.21 6.44
C THR A 113 2.38 -18.49 5.03
N ALA A 114 2.63 -19.69 4.50
CA ALA A 114 2.12 -20.09 3.19
C ALA A 114 0.59 -19.98 3.09
N GLU A 115 -0.13 -20.36 4.13
CA GLU A 115 -1.59 -20.30 4.18
C GLU A 115 -2.12 -18.85 4.28
N SER A 116 -1.47 -18.00 5.09
CA SER A 116 -1.85 -16.57 5.14
C SER A 116 -1.64 -15.88 3.78
N PHE A 117 -0.60 -16.30 3.04
CA PHE A 117 -0.36 -15.85 1.68
C PHE A 117 -1.46 -16.33 0.72
N GLU A 118 -1.87 -17.59 0.79
CA GLU A 118 -2.93 -18.16 -0.05
C GLU A 118 -4.29 -17.48 0.21
N LYS A 119 -4.65 -17.24 1.47
CA LYS A 119 -5.86 -16.49 1.83
C LYS A 119 -5.85 -15.08 1.24
N ARG A 120 -4.73 -14.33 1.37
CA ARG A 120 -4.58 -13.00 0.75
C ARG A 120 -4.64 -13.06 -0.78
N MET A 121 -4.16 -14.13 -1.39
CA MET A 121 -4.24 -14.30 -2.85
C MET A 121 -5.66 -14.54 -3.33
N SER A 122 -6.46 -15.30 -2.58
CA SER A 122 -7.88 -15.48 -2.86
C SER A 122 -8.61 -14.13 -2.91
N ASP A 123 -8.43 -13.28 -1.90
CA ASP A 123 -9.06 -11.95 -1.84
C ASP A 123 -8.66 -11.05 -3.02
N LEU A 124 -7.39 -11.06 -3.41
CA LEU A 124 -6.91 -10.30 -4.56
C LEU A 124 -7.56 -10.77 -5.87
N LEU A 125 -7.74 -12.07 -6.04
CA LEU A 125 -8.43 -12.65 -7.20
C LEU A 125 -9.94 -12.34 -7.18
N LEU A 126 -10.58 -12.39 -6.01
CA LEU A 126 -11.99 -12.01 -5.86
C LEU A 126 -12.22 -10.52 -6.19
N SER A 127 -11.31 -9.66 -5.74
CA SER A 127 -11.32 -8.22 -6.06
C SER A 127 -11.17 -7.96 -7.57
N ASP A 128 -10.23 -8.65 -8.23
CA ASP A 128 -10.04 -8.55 -9.68
C ASP A 128 -11.26 -9.09 -10.45
N LEU A 129 -11.85 -10.21 -10.01
CA LEU A 129 -13.08 -10.77 -10.57
C LEU A 129 -14.24 -9.78 -10.52
N VAL A 130 -14.50 -9.19 -9.35
CA VAL A 130 -15.58 -8.20 -9.14
C VAL A 130 -15.36 -7.00 -10.07
N THR A 131 -14.12 -6.51 -10.13
CA THR A 131 -13.76 -5.39 -11.01
C THR A 131 -14.03 -5.73 -12.46
N ARG A 132 -13.54 -6.87 -12.97
CA ARG A 132 -13.72 -7.27 -14.37
C ARG A 132 -15.19 -7.43 -14.74
N LYS A 133 -16.03 -7.96 -13.84
CA LYS A 133 -17.48 -8.08 -14.08
C LYS A 133 -18.17 -6.72 -14.29
N CYS A 134 -17.64 -5.64 -13.73
CA CYS A 134 -18.17 -4.29 -13.95
C CYS A 134 -17.80 -3.70 -15.31
N PHE A 135 -16.76 -4.21 -15.98
CA PHE A 135 -16.22 -3.66 -17.22
C PHE A 135 -16.24 -4.71 -18.33
N SER A 136 -17.29 -4.68 -19.18
CA SER A 136 -17.42 -5.56 -20.34
C SER A 136 -16.20 -5.48 -21.27
N GLY A 137 -15.69 -6.63 -21.74
CA GLY A 137 -14.54 -6.70 -22.65
C GLY A 137 -13.17 -6.52 -22.00
N SER A 138 -13.09 -6.45 -20.66
CA SER A 138 -11.81 -6.35 -19.94
C SER A 138 -10.92 -7.59 -20.11
N ASP A 139 -11.50 -8.74 -20.42
CA ASP A 139 -10.77 -9.99 -20.63
C ASP A 139 -10.14 -10.11 -22.04
N GLU A 140 -10.46 -9.18 -22.95
CA GLU A 140 -10.02 -9.19 -24.35
C GLU A 140 -8.77 -8.32 -24.60
N GLY A 141 -8.21 -7.71 -23.56
CA GLY A 141 -7.04 -6.84 -23.65
C GLY A 141 -5.97 -7.08 -22.59
N LYS A 142 -4.94 -6.23 -22.61
CA LYS A 142 -3.81 -6.23 -21.68
C LYS A 142 -3.91 -5.09 -20.68
N SER A 143 -3.22 -5.28 -19.57
CA SER A 143 -3.05 -4.30 -18.51
C SER A 143 -1.68 -3.65 -18.62
N LEU A 144 -1.66 -2.32 -18.77
CA LEU A 144 -0.48 -1.53 -18.44
C LEU A 144 -0.52 -1.21 -16.95
N TYR A 145 -0.13 -2.19 -16.14
CA TYR A 145 0.02 -1.99 -14.70
C TYR A 145 1.51 -1.83 -14.38
N LEU A 146 1.88 -0.74 -13.72
CA LEU A 146 3.26 -0.45 -13.38
C LEU A 146 3.63 -1.11 -12.06
N TYR A 147 4.55 -2.05 -12.15
CA TYR A 147 5.03 -2.84 -11.03
C TYR A 147 6.45 -2.40 -10.68
N PHE A 148 6.71 -2.21 -9.39
CA PHE A 148 8.04 -1.84 -8.90
C PHE A 148 8.42 -2.75 -7.74
N ILE A 149 9.64 -3.28 -7.77
CA ILE A 149 10.21 -3.97 -6.64
C ILE A 149 11.08 -3.03 -5.80
N LYS A 150 11.34 -3.43 -4.57
CA LYS A 150 12.33 -2.81 -3.69
C LYS A 150 13.35 -3.86 -3.25
N PRO A 151 14.56 -3.45 -2.81
CA PRO A 151 15.54 -4.36 -2.26
C PRO A 151 14.95 -5.21 -1.12
N GLU A 152 15.34 -6.48 -1.09
CA GLU A 152 15.03 -7.38 0.01
C GLU A 152 16.16 -7.34 1.04
N MET A 153 15.83 -7.62 2.29
CA MET A 153 16.79 -7.81 3.36
C MET A 153 16.81 -9.28 3.77
N GLU A 154 17.94 -9.74 4.28
CA GLU A 154 18.06 -11.07 4.89
C GLU A 154 18.33 -10.89 6.38
N THR A 155 17.57 -11.60 7.20
CA THR A 155 17.75 -11.61 8.66
C THR A 155 18.85 -12.58 9.05
N PRO A 156 19.44 -12.46 10.27
CA PRO A 156 20.45 -13.41 10.74
C PRO A 156 20.01 -14.89 10.74
N SER A 157 18.71 -15.18 10.81
CA SER A 157 18.15 -16.53 10.68
C SER A 157 18.06 -17.05 9.24
N GLY A 158 18.39 -16.24 8.24
CA GLY A 158 18.21 -16.54 6.81
C GLY A 158 16.79 -16.30 6.30
N LEU A 159 15.86 -15.83 7.14
CA LEU A 159 14.55 -15.39 6.66
C LEU A 159 14.69 -14.11 5.83
N LYS A 160 14.05 -14.09 4.66
CA LYS A 160 13.96 -12.90 3.83
C LYS A 160 12.91 -11.94 4.38
N ALA A 161 13.22 -10.65 4.32
CA ALA A 161 12.34 -9.55 4.64
C ALA A 161 12.14 -8.64 3.43
N SER A 162 10.90 -8.43 2.99
CA SER A 162 10.59 -7.57 1.85
C SER A 162 9.16 -7.03 1.88
N PHE A 163 8.85 -6.03 1.07
CA PHE A 163 7.47 -5.62 0.88
C PHE A 163 6.66 -6.74 0.22
N PHE A 164 5.37 -6.83 0.56
CA PHE A 164 4.47 -7.86 0.01
C PHE A 164 4.49 -7.92 -1.51
N THR A 165 4.47 -6.77 -2.18
CA THR A 165 4.53 -6.68 -3.64
C THR A 165 5.83 -7.24 -4.21
N THR A 166 6.99 -6.91 -3.63
CA THR A 166 8.29 -7.47 -4.03
C THR A 166 8.29 -8.99 -3.93
N PHE A 167 7.80 -9.53 -2.80
CA PHE A 167 7.68 -10.98 -2.62
C PHE A 167 6.76 -11.59 -3.68
N TYR A 168 5.57 -11.02 -3.86
CA TYR A 168 4.57 -11.52 -4.79
C TYR A 168 5.05 -11.52 -6.24
N PHE A 169 5.71 -10.46 -6.71
CA PHE A 169 6.19 -10.39 -8.10
C PHE A 169 7.28 -11.42 -8.41
N LYS A 170 7.93 -11.98 -7.38
CA LYS A 170 8.94 -13.03 -7.50
C LYS A 170 8.35 -14.44 -7.48
N THR A 171 7.07 -14.62 -7.15
CA THR A 171 6.45 -15.95 -7.13
C THR A 171 6.22 -16.47 -8.55
N GLU A 172 6.24 -17.79 -8.69
CA GLU A 172 5.99 -18.43 -9.99
C GLU A 172 4.56 -18.20 -10.49
N SER A 173 3.60 -18.13 -9.56
CA SER A 173 2.21 -17.81 -9.88
C SER A 173 2.05 -16.45 -10.56
N PHE A 174 2.80 -15.43 -10.12
CA PHE A 174 2.78 -14.12 -10.76
C PHE A 174 3.42 -14.17 -12.15
N LYS A 175 4.60 -14.79 -12.26
CA LYS A 175 5.35 -14.89 -13.53
C LYS A 175 4.55 -15.59 -14.62
N ASN A 176 3.89 -16.71 -14.30
CA ASN A 176 3.10 -17.49 -15.26
C ASN A 176 1.87 -16.72 -15.77
N GLY A 177 1.24 -15.91 -14.91
CA GLY A 177 0.09 -15.09 -15.30
C GLY A 177 0.46 -13.82 -16.08
N LEU A 178 1.69 -13.31 -15.92
CA LEU A 178 2.07 -11.98 -16.41
C LEU A 178 1.96 -11.85 -17.94
N ALA A 179 2.53 -12.79 -18.69
CA ALA A 179 2.62 -12.70 -20.16
C ALA A 179 1.26 -12.66 -20.86
N LYS A 180 0.23 -13.24 -20.21
CA LYS A 180 -1.14 -13.28 -20.76
C LYS A 180 -1.87 -11.95 -20.56
N PHE A 181 -1.65 -11.27 -19.44
CA PHE A 181 -2.51 -10.17 -19.00
C PHE A 181 -1.81 -8.81 -18.91
N CYS A 182 -0.49 -8.74 -18.97
CA CYS A 182 0.26 -7.49 -18.80
C CYS A 182 1.09 -7.13 -20.04
N THR A 183 1.30 -5.84 -20.26
CA THR A 183 2.21 -5.36 -21.32
C THR A 183 3.68 -5.50 -20.92
N SER A 184 3.96 -5.33 -19.63
CA SER A 184 5.31 -5.34 -19.03
C SER A 184 5.86 -6.76 -18.87
N THR A 185 7.17 -6.93 -19.06
CA THR A 185 7.84 -8.23 -18.86
C THR A 185 8.36 -8.38 -17.44
N ILE A 186 8.55 -9.62 -17.00
CA ILE A 186 9.07 -9.90 -15.66
C ILE A 186 10.43 -9.25 -15.43
N ASP A 187 11.32 -9.24 -16.42
CA ASP A 187 12.65 -8.65 -16.28
C ASP A 187 12.60 -7.13 -16.08
N THR A 188 11.66 -6.44 -16.74
CA THR A 188 11.47 -4.99 -16.51
C THR A 188 10.90 -4.71 -15.12
N ILE A 189 10.03 -5.59 -14.59
CA ILE A 189 9.44 -5.46 -13.26
C ILE A 189 10.47 -5.74 -12.16
N LEU A 190 11.37 -6.69 -12.38
CA LEU A 190 12.41 -7.08 -11.43
C LEU A 190 13.65 -6.19 -11.48
N CYS A 191 13.67 -5.15 -12.33
CA CYS A 191 14.73 -4.15 -12.32
C CYS A 191 14.66 -3.29 -11.05
N LEU A 192 15.76 -3.25 -10.28
CA LEU A 192 15.86 -2.47 -9.04
C LEU A 192 15.98 -0.96 -9.28
N ASP A 193 16.44 -0.56 -10.47
CA ASP A 193 16.43 0.84 -10.88
C ASP A 193 15.03 1.21 -11.40
N ASN A 194 14.26 1.87 -10.53
CA ASN A 194 12.88 2.26 -10.85
C ASN A 194 12.78 3.18 -12.07
N LYS A 195 13.83 3.94 -12.39
CA LYS A 195 13.85 4.81 -13.57
C LYS A 195 13.91 3.98 -14.85
N GLN A 196 14.83 3.02 -14.90
CA GLN A 196 14.96 2.10 -16.04
C GLN A 196 13.72 1.20 -16.16
N SER A 197 13.25 0.66 -15.03
CA SER A 197 12.03 -0.13 -14.95
C SER A 197 10.81 0.64 -15.50
N MET A 198 10.58 1.87 -15.02
CA MET A 198 9.46 2.70 -15.47
C MET A 198 9.54 3.00 -16.97
N PHE A 199 10.73 3.37 -17.46
CA PHE A 199 10.94 3.65 -18.88
C PHE A 199 10.62 2.44 -19.76
N CYS A 200 11.15 1.27 -19.43
CA CYS A 200 10.91 0.06 -20.20
C CYS A 200 9.44 -0.39 -20.12
N GLN A 201 8.80 -0.32 -18.95
CA GLN A 201 7.38 -0.67 -18.81
C GLN A 201 6.48 0.26 -19.65
N LEU A 202 6.72 1.58 -19.62
CA LEU A 202 5.97 2.52 -20.45
C LEU A 202 6.22 2.30 -21.95
N LEU A 203 7.45 2.02 -22.35
CA LEU A 203 7.79 1.70 -23.74
C LEU A 203 7.02 0.47 -24.23
N THR A 204 6.95 -0.61 -23.43
CA THR A 204 6.14 -1.79 -23.77
C THR A 204 4.65 -1.48 -23.83
N GLY A 205 4.15 -0.60 -22.96
CA GLY A 205 2.77 -0.14 -22.95
C GLY A 205 2.39 0.70 -24.16
N LEU A 206 3.30 1.54 -24.66
CA LEU A 206 3.10 2.34 -25.87
C LEU A 206 3.15 1.48 -27.14
N LEU A 207 4.05 0.50 -27.19
CA LEU A 207 4.14 -0.45 -28.31
C LEU A 207 2.88 -1.33 -28.44
N GLN A 208 2.20 -1.60 -27.33
CA GLN A 208 0.98 -2.41 -27.26
C GLN A 208 -0.27 -1.56 -27.00
N ARG A 209 -0.24 -0.26 -27.35
CA ARG A 209 -1.28 0.70 -26.91
C ARG A 209 -2.71 0.32 -27.27
N ASP A 210 -2.90 -0.37 -28.39
CA ASP A 210 -4.21 -0.78 -28.89
C ASP A 210 -4.76 -2.05 -28.21
N GLU A 211 -3.96 -2.69 -27.35
CA GLU A 211 -4.39 -3.81 -26.51
C GLU A 211 -4.69 -3.36 -25.07
N VAL A 212 -4.27 -2.15 -24.66
CA VAL A 212 -4.40 -1.70 -23.27
C VAL A 212 -5.84 -1.36 -22.92
N VAL A 213 -6.42 -2.13 -22.00
CA VAL A 213 -7.78 -1.92 -21.45
C VAL A 213 -7.76 -1.41 -20.01
N ARG A 214 -6.63 -1.53 -19.32
CA ARG A 214 -6.42 -1.06 -17.94
C ARG A 214 -5.06 -0.38 -17.80
N PHE A 215 -5.05 0.81 -17.20
CA PHE A 215 -3.83 1.48 -16.75
C PHE A 215 -3.83 1.50 -15.23
N GLY A 216 -2.69 1.28 -14.58
CA GLY A 216 -2.70 1.28 -13.12
C GLY A 216 -1.36 1.10 -12.45
N SER A 217 -1.39 1.27 -11.14
CA SER A 217 -0.32 0.88 -10.22
C SER A 217 -0.94 0.76 -8.82
N THR A 218 -0.16 0.37 -7.82
CA THR A 218 -0.71 0.12 -6.48
C THR A 218 -1.28 1.40 -5.86
N PHE A 219 -0.59 2.53 -5.98
CA PHE A 219 -0.99 3.80 -5.37
C PHE A 219 -1.10 4.91 -6.41
N ALA A 220 -2.03 5.85 -6.18
CA ALA A 220 -2.24 7.01 -7.05
C ALA A 220 -1.00 7.90 -7.21
N SER A 221 -0.19 8.02 -6.15
CA SER A 221 1.12 8.68 -6.14
C SER A 221 2.07 8.15 -7.22
N VAL A 222 2.09 6.84 -7.43
CA VAL A 222 2.92 6.20 -8.45
C VAL A 222 2.46 6.62 -9.84
N LEU A 223 1.15 6.64 -10.09
CA LEU A 223 0.58 7.08 -11.36
C LEU A 223 0.82 8.56 -11.64
N ALA A 224 0.72 9.42 -10.62
CA ALA A 224 1.10 10.82 -10.74
C ALA A 224 2.57 10.96 -11.22
N ARG A 225 3.50 10.24 -10.56
CA ARG A 225 4.91 10.21 -10.97
C ARG A 225 5.11 9.64 -12.37
N THR A 226 4.34 8.63 -12.75
CA THR A 226 4.38 8.06 -14.10
C THR A 226 3.98 9.07 -15.16
N ILE A 227 2.92 9.83 -14.93
CA ILE A 227 2.46 10.84 -15.89
C ILE A 227 3.54 11.93 -16.02
N LYS A 228 4.12 12.36 -14.90
CA LYS A 228 5.26 13.29 -14.93
C LYS A 228 6.46 12.71 -15.68
N PHE A 229 6.76 11.44 -15.47
CA PHE A 229 7.83 10.75 -16.19
C PHE A 229 7.55 10.68 -17.69
N LEU A 230 6.31 10.46 -18.11
CA LEU A 230 5.92 10.54 -19.52
C LEU A 230 6.13 11.95 -20.09
N GLU A 231 5.77 13.00 -19.35
CA GLU A 231 6.01 14.40 -19.79
C GLU A 231 7.50 14.65 -20.04
N ASP A 232 8.37 14.11 -19.19
CA ASP A 232 9.82 14.33 -19.27
C ASP A 232 10.49 13.45 -20.35
N TYR A 233 9.94 12.27 -20.64
CA TYR A 233 10.60 11.25 -21.49
C TYR A 233 9.88 10.88 -22.79
N TRP A 234 8.69 11.43 -23.10
CA TRP A 234 7.92 11.02 -24.29
C TRP A 234 8.71 11.17 -25.60
N ARG A 235 9.57 12.18 -25.73
CA ARG A 235 10.41 12.38 -26.92
C ARG A 235 11.38 11.24 -27.13
N GLU A 236 11.99 10.78 -26.05
CA GLU A 236 12.94 9.67 -26.07
C GLU A 236 12.22 8.34 -26.34
N LEU A 237 11.08 8.11 -25.70
CA LEU A 237 10.21 6.96 -25.98
C LEU A 237 9.81 6.93 -27.47
N CYS A 238 9.40 8.06 -28.05
CA CYS A 238 9.10 8.16 -29.48
C CYS A 238 10.34 7.88 -30.34
N CYS A 239 11.53 8.34 -29.94
CA CYS A 239 12.77 8.05 -30.63
C CYS A 239 13.08 6.54 -30.64
N ASN A 240 12.94 5.85 -29.51
CA ASN A 240 13.17 4.41 -29.44
C ASN A 240 12.16 3.64 -30.29
N ILE A 241 10.87 4.01 -30.25
CA ILE A 241 9.84 3.40 -31.11
C ILE A 241 10.17 3.65 -32.60
N ARG A 242 10.55 4.88 -32.95
CA ARG A 242 10.86 5.28 -34.33
C ARG A 242 12.06 4.56 -34.92
N THR A 243 13.08 4.29 -34.09
CA THR A 243 14.37 3.73 -34.52
C THR A 243 14.47 2.22 -34.27
N GLY A 244 13.68 1.67 -33.35
CA GLY A 244 13.80 0.29 -32.89
C GLY A 244 15.01 0.06 -31.96
N TYR A 245 15.67 1.12 -31.47
CA TYR A 245 16.82 1.01 -30.57
C TYR A 245 16.48 1.52 -29.18
N LEU A 246 16.89 0.76 -28.16
CA LEU A 246 16.80 1.17 -26.76
C LEU A 246 17.86 2.22 -26.43
N SER A 247 17.55 3.14 -25.52
CA SER A 247 18.49 4.15 -25.05
C SER A 247 19.66 3.57 -24.27
N ASP A 248 20.87 4.12 -24.49
CA ASP A 248 22.12 3.62 -23.93
C ASP A 248 22.22 3.70 -22.39
N TRP A 249 21.47 4.62 -21.77
CA TRP A 249 21.42 4.76 -20.32
C TRP A 249 20.62 3.65 -19.61
N ILE A 250 19.85 2.86 -20.37
CA ILE A 250 19.27 1.62 -19.86
C ILE A 250 20.40 0.60 -19.82
N ILE A 251 21.02 0.42 -18.67
CA ILE A 251 22.17 -0.46 -18.44
C ILE A 251 21.78 -1.82 -17.85
N ASP A 252 20.60 -1.93 -17.24
CA ASP A 252 20.12 -3.15 -16.60
C ASP A 252 20.02 -4.31 -17.61
N PRO A 253 20.70 -5.45 -17.37
CA PRO A 253 20.73 -6.56 -18.31
C PRO A 253 19.34 -7.17 -18.57
N GLY A 254 18.48 -7.24 -17.55
CA GLY A 254 17.12 -7.77 -17.68
C GLY A 254 16.28 -6.88 -18.60
N CYS A 255 16.32 -5.58 -18.38
CA CYS A 255 15.67 -4.59 -19.25
C CYS A 255 16.20 -4.66 -20.69
N LYS A 256 17.52 -4.71 -20.89
CA LYS A 256 18.11 -4.83 -22.24
C LYS A 256 17.64 -6.09 -22.96
N ASN A 257 17.66 -7.23 -22.27
CA ASN A 257 17.24 -8.51 -22.85
C ASN A 257 15.75 -8.51 -23.17
N ALA A 258 14.90 -8.00 -22.27
CA ALA A 258 13.47 -7.89 -22.55
C ALA A 258 13.17 -6.93 -23.71
N MET A 259 13.82 -5.77 -23.74
CA MET A 259 13.59 -4.77 -24.80
C MET A 259 14.11 -5.23 -26.16
N SER A 260 15.19 -6.00 -26.24
CA SER A 260 15.68 -6.52 -27.53
C SER A 260 14.69 -7.50 -28.18
N LEU A 261 13.90 -8.21 -27.38
CA LEU A 261 12.83 -9.10 -27.84
C LEU A 261 11.56 -8.35 -28.28
N ILE A 262 11.36 -7.12 -27.78
CA ILE A 262 10.14 -6.34 -28.02
C ILE A 262 10.35 -5.26 -29.09
N LEU A 263 11.45 -4.50 -29.02
CA LEU A 263 11.87 -3.50 -30.01
C LEU A 263 12.55 -4.17 -31.21
N THR A 264 11.81 -5.02 -31.92
CA THR A 264 12.38 -5.82 -33.01
C THR A 264 12.51 -5.06 -34.33
N ARG A 265 11.74 -3.97 -34.50
CA ARG A 265 11.74 -3.17 -35.74
C ARG A 265 11.39 -1.70 -35.49
N PRO A 266 11.90 -0.78 -36.34
CA PRO A 266 11.47 0.61 -36.35
C PRO A 266 9.95 0.74 -36.63
N ASN A 267 9.26 1.62 -35.90
CA ASN A 267 7.85 1.94 -36.14
C ASN A 267 7.63 3.47 -36.16
N ARG A 268 7.78 4.09 -37.33
CA ARG A 268 7.68 5.55 -37.48
C ARG A 268 6.27 6.07 -37.29
N GLU A 269 5.28 5.37 -37.84
CA GLU A 269 3.87 5.76 -37.77
C GLU A 269 3.37 5.83 -36.32
N LEU A 270 3.69 4.82 -35.51
CA LEU A 270 3.35 4.82 -34.09
C LEU A 270 4.04 5.95 -33.34
N ALA A 271 5.33 6.16 -33.60
CA ALA A 271 6.09 7.22 -32.95
C ALA A 271 5.55 8.62 -33.28
N ASP A 272 5.21 8.86 -34.55
CA ASP A 272 4.65 10.14 -35.00
C ASP A 272 3.24 10.37 -34.40
N SER A 273 2.41 9.31 -34.31
CA SER A 273 1.11 9.39 -33.66
C SER A 273 1.20 9.72 -32.17
N ILE A 274 2.12 9.08 -31.43
CA ILE A 274 2.32 9.37 -30.00
C ILE A 274 2.88 10.78 -29.83
N GLN A 275 3.85 11.18 -30.66
CA GLN A 275 4.41 12.52 -30.64
C GLN A 275 3.33 13.59 -30.84
N GLN A 276 2.44 13.42 -31.82
CA GLN A 276 1.34 14.34 -32.05
C GLN A 276 0.41 14.48 -30.83
N ILE A 277 0.18 13.39 -30.10
CA ILE A 277 -0.62 13.39 -28.87
C ILE A 277 0.11 14.14 -27.74
N CYS A 278 1.40 13.88 -27.54
CA CYS A 278 2.18 14.45 -26.43
C CYS A 278 2.62 15.91 -26.66
N GLU A 279 2.65 16.40 -27.90
CA GLU A 279 2.96 17.80 -28.24
C GLU A 279 1.79 18.77 -27.97
N ASP A 280 0.60 18.25 -27.66
CA ASP A 280 -0.54 19.07 -27.26
C ASP A 280 -0.20 19.94 -26.04
N LYS A 281 -0.70 21.18 -26.04
CA LYS A 281 -0.48 22.13 -24.94
C LYS A 281 -1.18 21.67 -23.65
N SER A 282 -2.28 20.93 -23.79
CA SER A 282 -3.01 20.35 -22.66
C SER A 282 -2.89 18.83 -22.66
N TRP A 283 -2.42 18.30 -21.53
CA TRP A 283 -2.39 16.86 -21.27
C TRP A 283 -3.69 16.34 -20.63
N GLU A 284 -4.75 17.15 -20.64
CA GLU A 284 -6.08 16.69 -20.26
C GLU A 284 -6.48 15.46 -21.10
N GLY A 285 -6.89 14.39 -20.42
CA GLY A 285 -7.26 13.12 -21.04
C GLY A 285 -6.11 12.39 -21.76
N ILE A 286 -4.85 12.72 -21.48
CA ILE A 286 -3.68 12.10 -22.13
C ILE A 286 -3.71 10.57 -22.07
N ILE A 287 -4.20 9.99 -20.97
CA ILE A 287 -4.26 8.54 -20.79
C ILE A 287 -5.18 7.91 -21.84
N VAL A 288 -6.36 8.49 -22.08
CA VAL A 288 -7.31 7.98 -23.09
C VAL A 288 -6.81 8.24 -24.51
N LYS A 289 -6.09 9.36 -24.73
CA LYS A 289 -5.47 9.67 -26.03
C LYS A 289 -4.36 8.65 -26.35
N LEU A 290 -3.49 8.34 -25.39
CA LEU A 290 -2.40 7.37 -25.57
C LEU A 290 -2.89 5.93 -25.63
N TRP A 291 -3.88 5.54 -24.82
CA TRP A 291 -4.42 4.18 -24.77
C TRP A 291 -5.92 4.17 -25.06
N PRO A 292 -6.32 4.14 -26.35
CA PRO A 292 -7.70 4.44 -26.76
C PRO A 292 -8.74 3.39 -26.34
N LYS A 293 -8.32 2.15 -26.03
CA LYS A 293 -9.24 1.09 -25.56
C LYS A 293 -9.37 1.01 -24.04
N ILE A 294 -8.74 1.93 -23.31
CA ILE A 294 -8.75 1.91 -21.86
C ILE A 294 -10.16 2.03 -21.29
N LYS A 295 -10.43 1.28 -20.22
CA LYS A 295 -11.72 1.23 -19.55
C LYS A 295 -11.72 1.91 -18.19
N TYR A 296 -10.61 1.81 -17.46
CA TYR A 296 -10.48 2.38 -16.13
C TYR A 296 -9.02 2.53 -15.69
N ILE A 297 -8.80 3.36 -14.68
CA ILE A 297 -7.53 3.50 -13.97
C ILE A 297 -7.62 2.69 -12.67
N HIS A 298 -6.66 1.80 -12.46
CA HIS A 298 -6.61 0.91 -11.32
C HIS A 298 -5.55 1.38 -10.32
N CYS A 299 -5.98 1.92 -9.17
CA CYS A 299 -5.07 2.32 -8.08
C CYS A 299 -5.83 2.59 -6.77
N ILE A 300 -5.11 2.54 -5.64
CA ILE A 300 -5.64 3.00 -4.37
C ILE A 300 -5.71 4.54 -4.37
N ILE A 301 -6.92 5.06 -4.20
CA ILE A 301 -7.29 6.49 -4.21
C ILE A 301 -7.95 6.96 -2.90
N THR A 302 -7.99 6.09 -1.88
CA THR A 302 -8.56 6.38 -0.56
C THR A 302 -7.48 6.81 0.44
N GLY A 303 -7.89 7.35 1.60
CA GLY A 303 -6.96 7.86 2.60
C GLY A 303 -6.08 8.98 2.05
N SER A 304 -4.78 8.97 2.36
CA SER A 304 -3.83 9.99 1.88
C SER A 304 -3.67 10.01 0.35
N MET A 305 -4.10 8.98 -0.37
CA MET A 305 -4.05 8.97 -1.84
C MET A 305 -5.14 9.81 -2.49
N SER A 306 -6.18 10.20 -1.74
CA SER A 306 -7.28 11.03 -2.24
C SER A 306 -6.81 12.38 -2.79
N GLN A 307 -5.68 12.90 -2.32
CA GLN A 307 -5.06 14.14 -2.81
C GLN A 307 -4.70 14.10 -4.30
N TYR A 308 -4.53 12.91 -4.89
CA TYR A 308 -4.20 12.74 -6.31
C TYR A 308 -5.44 12.54 -7.21
N VAL A 309 -6.65 12.46 -6.64
CA VAL A 309 -7.88 12.18 -7.41
C VAL A 309 -8.09 13.21 -8.51
N SER A 310 -8.05 14.52 -8.19
CA SER A 310 -8.27 15.56 -9.21
C SER A 310 -7.22 15.54 -10.32
N LEU A 311 -5.96 15.21 -9.98
CA LEU A 311 -4.88 15.07 -10.95
C LEU A 311 -5.17 13.89 -11.91
N LEU A 312 -5.57 12.75 -11.36
CA LEU A 312 -5.88 11.55 -12.14
C LEU A 312 -7.17 11.71 -12.96
N GLU A 313 -8.16 12.45 -12.47
CA GLU A 313 -9.36 12.80 -13.25
C GLU A 313 -9.00 13.67 -14.46
N PHE A 314 -8.13 14.66 -14.27
CA PHE A 314 -7.64 15.53 -15.34
C PHE A 314 -6.91 14.75 -16.45
N TYR A 315 -5.90 13.95 -16.10
CA TYR A 315 -5.14 13.16 -17.08
C TYR A 315 -5.93 11.94 -17.61
N GLY A 316 -6.86 11.43 -16.82
CA GLY A 316 -7.71 10.28 -17.13
C GLY A 316 -8.84 10.59 -18.10
N GLY A 317 -9.21 11.87 -18.30
CA GLY A 317 -10.21 12.26 -19.31
C GLY A 317 -11.60 11.66 -19.06
N GLY A 318 -11.98 11.50 -17.80
CA GLY A 318 -13.30 11.01 -17.39
C GLY A 318 -13.46 9.48 -17.31
N ILE A 319 -12.39 8.70 -17.49
CA ILE A 319 -12.46 7.25 -17.23
C ILE A 319 -12.52 6.96 -15.72
N PRO A 320 -13.25 5.91 -15.28
CA PRO A 320 -13.39 5.59 -13.87
C PRO A 320 -12.06 5.34 -13.15
N LEU A 321 -11.91 5.88 -11.94
CA LEU A 321 -10.85 5.53 -11.00
C LEU A 321 -11.34 4.41 -10.08
N VAL A 322 -10.67 3.26 -10.10
CA VAL A 322 -11.08 2.06 -9.38
C VAL A 322 -10.10 1.76 -8.26
N SER A 323 -10.62 1.83 -7.02
CA SER A 323 -9.94 1.38 -5.80
C SER A 323 -10.45 -0.02 -5.42
N PRO A 324 -9.70 -1.09 -5.70
CA PRO A 324 -10.22 -2.47 -5.71
C PRO A 324 -10.28 -3.14 -4.33
N ILE A 325 -9.32 -2.85 -3.44
CA ILE A 325 -9.05 -3.64 -2.24
C ILE A 325 -8.43 -2.78 -1.15
N TYR A 326 -8.68 -3.14 0.11
CA TYR A 326 -8.05 -2.57 1.29
C TYR A 326 -7.23 -3.66 1.99
N ASN A 327 -5.91 -3.46 2.05
CA ASN A 327 -4.91 -4.40 2.55
C ASN A 327 -3.83 -3.68 3.37
N SER A 328 -3.17 -4.43 4.25
CA SER A 328 -1.96 -4.01 4.99
C SER A 328 -0.85 -5.06 4.84
N SER A 329 0.25 -4.92 5.59
CA SER A 329 1.21 -6.04 5.73
C SER A 329 0.66 -7.10 6.68
N GLU A 330 -0.11 -6.69 7.69
CA GLU A 330 -0.71 -7.49 8.75
C GLU A 330 -1.80 -8.45 8.27
N SER A 331 -2.72 -8.00 7.40
CA SER A 331 -3.77 -8.85 6.83
C SER A 331 -4.32 -8.31 5.52
N SER A 332 -5.17 -9.10 4.86
CA SER A 332 -6.11 -8.63 3.84
C SER A 332 -7.45 -8.37 4.52
N PHE A 333 -8.10 -7.24 4.24
CA PHE A 333 -9.30 -6.85 4.98
C PHE A 333 -10.56 -7.00 4.15
N GLY A 334 -10.64 -6.30 3.01
CA GLY A 334 -11.88 -6.22 2.27
C GLY A 334 -11.73 -5.69 0.86
N ILE A 335 -12.74 -5.96 0.04
CA ILE A 335 -12.76 -5.63 -1.39
C ILE A 335 -13.86 -4.62 -1.69
N ASN A 336 -13.66 -3.80 -2.71
CA ASN A 336 -14.68 -2.86 -3.18
C ASN A 336 -15.68 -3.58 -4.11
N LEU A 337 -16.88 -3.85 -3.59
CA LEU A 337 -17.98 -4.47 -4.36
C LEU A 337 -18.68 -3.49 -5.31
N LYS A 338 -18.35 -2.19 -5.26
CA LYS A 338 -18.85 -1.16 -6.17
C LYS A 338 -17.67 -0.41 -6.84
N PRO A 339 -16.93 -1.06 -7.76
CA PRO A 339 -15.77 -0.47 -8.44
C PRO A 339 -16.03 0.88 -9.14
N LEU A 340 -17.27 1.15 -9.53
CA LEU A 340 -17.69 2.38 -10.23
C LEU A 340 -18.15 3.51 -9.29
N SER A 341 -18.11 3.30 -7.97
CA SER A 341 -18.40 4.36 -7.01
C SER A 341 -17.43 5.53 -7.18
N LYS A 342 -17.90 6.75 -6.88
CA LYS A 342 -17.03 7.92 -6.88
C LYS A 342 -15.87 7.73 -5.89
N PRO A 343 -14.68 8.30 -6.14
CA PRO A 343 -13.51 8.15 -5.27
C PRO A 343 -13.76 8.37 -3.77
N PHE A 344 -14.54 9.39 -3.42
CA PHE A 344 -14.86 9.73 -2.03
C PHE A 344 -15.94 8.84 -1.40
N ASP A 345 -16.69 8.07 -2.20
CA ASP A 345 -17.74 7.15 -1.74
C ASP A 345 -17.27 5.69 -1.65
N VAL A 346 -15.98 5.43 -1.92
CA VAL A 346 -15.40 4.09 -1.90
C VAL A 346 -15.54 3.49 -0.50
N SER A 347 -16.11 2.28 -0.44
CA SER A 347 -16.22 1.46 0.76
C SER A 347 -15.79 0.02 0.45
N TYR A 348 -15.10 -0.60 1.40
CA TYR A 348 -14.57 -1.95 1.28
C TYR A 348 -15.41 -2.91 2.12
N THR A 349 -15.96 -3.94 1.49
CA THR A 349 -16.65 -5.04 2.17
C THR A 349 -15.63 -5.98 2.77
N PHE A 350 -15.64 -6.16 4.09
CA PHE A 350 -14.69 -7.05 4.75
C PHE A 350 -14.94 -8.51 4.40
N LEU A 351 -13.86 -9.27 4.24
CA LEU A 351 -13.89 -10.70 3.99
C LEU A 351 -13.49 -11.44 5.29
N PRO A 352 -14.39 -12.24 5.90
CA PRO A 352 -14.20 -12.75 7.25
C PRO A 352 -13.25 -13.95 7.37
N ASN A 353 -12.62 -14.40 6.28
CA ASN A 353 -11.84 -15.63 6.23
C ASN A 353 -10.33 -15.45 6.45
N THR A 354 -9.81 -14.23 6.33
CA THR A 354 -8.37 -13.95 6.31
C THR A 354 -7.75 -13.80 7.70
N ALA A 355 -8.48 -13.16 8.60
CA ALA A 355 -8.12 -12.95 9.99
C ALA A 355 -9.40 -12.85 10.84
N TYR A 356 -9.25 -13.00 12.15
CA TYR A 356 -10.30 -12.62 13.09
C TYR A 356 -10.20 -11.11 13.37
N PHE A 357 -11.31 -10.41 13.26
CA PHE A 357 -11.40 -8.96 13.30
C PHE A 357 -12.22 -8.47 14.49
N GLU A 358 -11.61 -7.57 15.25
CA GLU A 358 -12.25 -6.82 16.32
C GLU A 358 -12.16 -5.32 16.02
N PHE A 359 -13.04 -4.54 16.63
CA PHE A 359 -13.22 -3.12 16.32
C PHE A 359 -13.31 -2.32 17.62
N LEU A 360 -12.32 -1.47 17.85
CA LEU A 360 -12.29 -0.54 18.99
C LEU A 360 -13.09 0.73 18.65
N PRO A 361 -14.15 1.08 19.39
CA PRO A 361 -14.91 2.31 19.13
C PRO A 361 -14.03 3.57 19.20
N VAL A 362 -14.18 4.48 18.25
CA VAL A 362 -13.49 5.78 18.22
C VAL A 362 -14.53 6.92 18.25
N GLY A 363 -14.27 7.95 19.06
CA GLY A 363 -15.08 9.18 19.11
C GLY A 363 -15.07 9.93 17.78
N LYS A 364 -16.12 10.72 17.50
CA LYS A 364 -16.30 11.44 16.22
C LYS A 364 -15.14 12.36 15.81
N ASP A 365 -14.32 12.79 16.76
CA ASP A 365 -13.30 13.83 16.54
C ASP A 365 -11.86 13.30 16.52
N GLY A 366 -11.62 11.98 16.49
CA GLY A 366 -10.27 11.41 16.43
C GLY A 366 -9.43 11.61 17.70
N GLU A 367 -9.76 12.61 18.53
CA GLU A 367 -9.25 12.79 19.88
C GLU A 367 -9.81 11.69 20.78
N GLY A 368 -8.89 10.96 21.42
CA GLY A 368 -9.21 9.98 22.44
C GLY A 368 -9.89 10.65 23.63
N LYS A 369 -11.21 10.77 23.58
CA LYS A 369 -12.19 10.64 24.67
C LYS A 369 -13.56 10.95 24.10
N ALA A 370 -14.42 9.94 24.09
CA ALA A 370 -15.82 10.09 23.76
C ALA A 370 -16.46 11.17 24.66
N GLN A 371 -17.31 12.01 24.06
CA GLN A 371 -18.33 12.76 24.81
C GLN A 371 -19.03 11.81 25.78
N GLU A 372 -19.07 12.23 27.04
CA GLU A 372 -19.73 11.64 28.18
C GLU A 372 -21.10 11.05 27.82
N THR A 373 -21.18 9.74 27.55
CA THR A 373 -22.37 8.85 27.61
C THR A 373 -22.19 7.45 26.99
N TRP A 374 -20.99 7.03 26.59
CA TRP A 374 -20.77 5.68 26.05
C TRP A 374 -19.93 4.84 27.01
N THR A 375 -20.49 3.74 27.52
CA THR A 375 -19.90 2.86 28.54
C THR A 375 -19.10 1.68 27.97
N ASP A 376 -19.07 1.49 26.64
CA ASP A 376 -18.43 0.33 26.01
C ASP A 376 -17.10 0.74 25.37
N ASP A 377 -16.02 0.76 26.15
CA ASP A 377 -14.63 0.74 25.67
C ASP A 377 -14.22 -0.67 25.16
N GLU A 378 -15.16 -1.63 25.16
CA GLU A 378 -14.91 -3.01 24.76
C GLU A 378 -14.84 -3.17 23.24
N PRO A 379 -13.92 -4.00 22.72
CA PRO A 379 -13.87 -4.33 21.30
C PRO A 379 -15.14 -5.04 20.83
N VAL A 380 -15.57 -4.68 19.63
CA VAL A 380 -16.77 -5.23 18.99
C VAL A 380 -16.37 -6.18 17.87
N ASP A 381 -17.05 -7.32 17.74
CA ASP A 381 -16.84 -8.26 16.62
C ASP A 381 -17.24 -7.65 15.27
N LEU A 382 -16.66 -8.16 14.17
CA LEU A 382 -17.01 -7.78 12.80
C LEU A 382 -18.52 -7.74 12.51
N ALA A 383 -19.26 -8.75 12.97
CA ALA A 383 -20.71 -8.84 12.73
C ALA A 383 -21.53 -7.81 13.56
N ASN A 384 -20.93 -7.21 14.60
CA ASN A 384 -21.64 -6.42 15.60
C ASN A 384 -21.42 -4.91 15.48
N VAL A 385 -20.56 -4.47 14.56
CA VAL A 385 -20.30 -3.04 14.28
C VAL A 385 -21.58 -2.31 13.88
N LYS A 386 -21.64 -1.00 14.16
CA LYS A 386 -22.85 -0.19 13.93
C LYS A 386 -22.65 0.82 12.80
N LEU A 387 -23.67 0.96 11.96
CA LEU A 387 -23.70 1.92 10.86
C LEU A 387 -23.39 3.34 11.33
N GLY A 388 -22.53 4.04 10.60
CA GLY A 388 -22.14 5.43 10.87
C GLY A 388 -21.17 5.61 12.04
N ARG A 389 -20.77 4.53 12.73
CA ARG A 389 -19.75 4.58 13.79
C ARG A 389 -18.34 4.41 13.21
N TYR A 390 -17.37 4.90 13.99
CA TYR A 390 -15.95 4.89 13.69
C TYR A 390 -15.26 3.88 14.60
N TYR A 391 -14.34 3.11 14.03
CA TYR A 391 -13.63 2.07 14.75
C TYR A 391 -12.17 2.02 14.32
N GLU A 392 -11.29 1.74 15.28
CA GLU A 392 -9.95 1.27 14.99
C GLU A 392 -9.97 -0.26 14.83
N VAL A 393 -9.34 -0.75 13.76
CA VAL A 393 -9.32 -2.20 13.46
C VAL A 393 -8.23 -2.92 14.25
N VAL A 394 -8.62 -4.03 14.86
CA VAL A 394 -7.78 -4.95 15.61
C VAL A 394 -7.81 -6.31 14.92
N VAL A 395 -6.65 -6.94 14.74
CA VAL A 395 -6.51 -8.19 13.97
C VAL A 395 -5.90 -9.30 14.80
N THR A 396 -6.44 -10.50 14.62
CA THR A 396 -5.82 -11.75 15.05
C THR A 396 -5.62 -12.65 13.84
N THR A 397 -4.37 -13.05 13.58
CA THR A 397 -3.97 -13.74 12.34
C THR A 397 -3.40 -15.12 12.60
N LEU A 398 -3.46 -15.99 11.60
CA LEU A 398 -2.75 -17.28 11.61
C LEU A 398 -1.23 -17.13 11.76
N ALA A 399 -0.69 -15.95 11.41
CA ALA A 399 0.73 -15.65 11.42
C ALA A 399 1.26 -15.10 12.75
N GLY A 400 0.48 -15.20 13.83
CA GLY A 400 0.97 -14.90 15.18
C GLY A 400 0.80 -13.45 15.62
N LEU A 401 -0.05 -12.69 14.96
CA LEU A 401 -0.56 -11.43 15.52
C LEU A 401 -1.83 -11.74 16.31
N TYR A 402 -1.90 -11.35 17.58
CA TYR A 402 -3.04 -11.62 18.45
C TYR A 402 -3.56 -10.31 19.02
N ARG A 403 -4.81 -9.96 18.72
CA ARG A 403 -5.44 -8.68 19.08
C ARG A 403 -4.53 -7.47 18.81
N TYR A 404 -3.88 -7.49 17.66
CA TYR A 404 -2.93 -6.47 17.24
C TYR A 404 -3.66 -5.25 16.66
N THR A 405 -3.38 -4.06 17.18
CA THR A 405 -3.92 -2.79 16.65
C THR A 405 -3.21 -2.41 15.35
N VAL A 406 -3.95 -2.30 14.25
CA VAL A 406 -3.38 -1.89 12.94
C VAL A 406 -3.07 -0.39 12.91
N GLY A 407 -3.86 0.40 13.66
CA GLY A 407 -3.80 1.85 13.69
C GLY A 407 -4.68 2.53 12.62
N ASP A 408 -5.47 1.77 11.85
CA ASP A 408 -6.36 2.33 10.83
C ASP A 408 -7.76 2.59 11.43
N VAL A 409 -8.30 3.78 11.19
CA VAL A 409 -9.65 4.19 11.59
C VAL A 409 -10.60 4.08 10.41
N LEU A 410 -11.70 3.37 10.63
CA LEU A 410 -12.66 2.99 9.62
C LEU A 410 -14.06 3.45 10.02
N LYS A 411 -14.84 3.93 9.07
CA LYS A 411 -16.26 4.28 9.26
C LYS A 411 -17.14 3.23 8.62
N VAL A 412 -18.12 2.70 9.36
CA VAL A 412 -19.13 1.79 8.79
C VAL A 412 -20.08 2.59 7.90
N THR A 413 -20.12 2.29 6.61
CA THR A 413 -20.95 2.99 5.61
C THR A 413 -22.13 2.17 5.12
N GLY A 414 -22.13 0.86 5.36
CA GLY A 414 -23.19 -0.03 4.92
C GLY A 414 -22.88 -1.48 5.25
N PHE A 415 -23.68 -2.38 4.70
CA PHE A 415 -23.50 -3.83 4.79
C PHE A 415 -23.79 -4.43 3.42
N TYR A 416 -22.99 -5.41 3.02
CA TYR A 416 -23.30 -6.31 1.91
C TYR A 416 -23.61 -7.67 2.52
N ASN A 417 -24.85 -8.13 2.36
CA ASN A 417 -25.41 -9.22 3.15
C ASN A 417 -25.24 -8.92 4.66
N LYS A 418 -24.51 -9.76 5.40
CA LYS A 418 -24.18 -9.53 6.82
C LYS A 418 -22.79 -8.93 7.01
N SER A 419 -21.99 -8.78 5.96
CA SER A 419 -20.64 -8.24 6.07
C SER A 419 -20.63 -6.71 6.04
N PRO A 420 -20.03 -6.04 7.03
CA PRO A 420 -19.93 -4.59 7.03
C PRO A 420 -19.04 -4.06 5.89
N GLN A 421 -19.43 -2.88 5.41
CA GLN A 421 -18.66 -2.08 4.47
C GLN A 421 -18.04 -0.90 5.21
N PHE A 422 -16.75 -0.70 4.99
CA PHE A 422 -15.98 0.33 5.67
C PHE A 422 -15.39 1.33 4.69
N GLN A 423 -15.54 2.61 5.00
CA GLN A 423 -14.78 3.68 4.39
C GLN A 423 -13.52 3.91 5.22
N PHE A 424 -12.37 3.95 4.55
CA PHE A 424 -11.11 4.32 5.19
C PHE A 424 -11.13 5.81 5.56
N VAL A 425 -10.88 6.13 6.83
CA VAL A 425 -10.88 7.52 7.31
C VAL A 425 -9.44 8.01 7.38
N GLU A 426 -8.64 7.40 8.24
CA GLU A 426 -7.26 7.80 8.47
C GLU A 426 -6.45 6.66 9.07
N ARG A 427 -5.13 6.86 9.11
CA ARG A 427 -4.24 6.07 9.96
C ARG A 427 -3.83 6.93 11.13
N ARG A 428 -4.08 6.45 12.36
CA ARG A 428 -3.78 7.18 13.59
C ARG A 428 -2.33 7.64 13.62
N ASN A 429 -2.15 8.83 14.18
CA ASN A 429 -0.86 9.48 14.40
C ASN A 429 -0.07 9.83 13.14
N VAL A 430 -0.65 9.74 11.92
CA VAL A 430 0.02 10.15 10.68
C VAL A 430 -0.30 11.61 10.36
N VAL A 431 0.73 12.45 10.29
CA VAL A 431 0.59 13.89 9.98
C VAL A 431 0.94 14.19 8.52
N LEU A 432 2.00 13.57 8.00
CA LEU A 432 2.45 13.79 6.61
C LEU A 432 2.58 12.46 5.86
N SER A 433 2.20 12.48 4.58
CA SER A 433 2.32 11.34 3.65
C SER A 433 2.20 11.81 2.21
N ILE A 434 3.23 11.58 1.39
CA ILE A 434 3.20 11.87 -0.07
C ILE A 434 2.92 10.59 -0.86
N ASP A 435 3.54 9.49 -0.48
CA ASP A 435 3.42 8.18 -1.11
C ASP A 435 3.07 7.14 -0.06
N VAL A 436 3.96 6.17 0.18
CA VAL A 436 3.79 5.14 1.21
C VAL A 436 4.38 5.56 2.56
N ASP A 437 5.15 6.64 2.59
CA ASP A 437 5.72 7.23 3.80
C ASP A 437 4.60 7.73 4.74
N LYS A 438 4.79 7.50 6.04
CA LYS A 438 3.85 7.83 7.10
C LYS A 438 4.62 8.50 8.22
N THR A 439 4.73 9.82 8.18
CA THR A 439 5.45 10.59 9.21
C THR A 439 4.49 11.00 10.31
N THR A 440 4.81 10.63 11.55
CA THR A 440 4.01 10.99 12.71
C THR A 440 4.36 12.37 13.26
N GLU A 441 3.52 12.90 14.14
CA GLU A 441 3.83 14.15 14.85
C GLU A 441 5.12 14.02 15.68
N GLU A 442 5.32 12.86 16.30
CA GLU A 442 6.52 12.57 17.09
C GLU A 442 7.77 12.57 16.20
N ASP A 443 7.71 11.94 15.02
CA ASP A 443 8.81 11.93 14.06
C ASP A 443 9.15 13.36 13.59
N LEU A 444 8.12 14.14 13.26
CA LEU A 444 8.28 15.53 12.85
C LEU A 444 8.89 16.39 13.95
N SER A 445 8.38 16.27 15.19
CA SER A 445 8.90 16.99 16.35
C SER A 445 10.37 16.63 16.62
N LYS A 446 10.72 15.34 16.62
CA LYS A 446 12.11 14.87 16.77
C LYS A 446 13.03 15.42 15.67
N ALA A 447 12.57 15.40 14.43
CA ALA A 447 13.34 15.90 13.29
C ALA A 447 13.61 17.41 13.39
N ILE A 448 12.59 18.19 13.75
CA ILE A 448 12.69 19.64 13.94
C ILE A 448 13.57 19.98 15.15
N MET A 449 13.44 19.25 16.26
CA MET A 449 14.27 19.45 17.45
C MET A 449 15.76 19.22 17.16
N LYS A 450 16.10 18.23 16.34
CA LYS A 450 17.49 18.01 15.89
C LYS A 450 17.99 19.15 15.01
N ALA A 451 17.18 19.59 14.04
CA ALA A 451 17.58 20.64 13.10
C ALA A 451 17.69 22.01 13.78
N LYS A 452 16.85 22.29 14.78
CA LYS A 452 16.92 23.50 15.62
C LYS A 452 18.29 23.69 16.28
N LEU A 453 19.02 22.62 16.60
CA LEU A 453 20.35 22.69 17.23
C LEU A 453 21.39 23.43 16.36
N ILE A 454 21.20 23.49 15.04
CA ILE A 454 22.05 24.30 14.15
C ILE A 454 21.82 25.80 14.39
N LEU A 455 20.58 26.19 14.71
CA LEU A 455 20.17 27.58 14.85
C LEU A 455 20.58 28.18 16.21
N GLU A 456 20.71 27.35 17.25
CA GLU A 456 20.98 27.82 18.62
C GLU A 456 22.31 28.56 18.81
N PRO A 457 23.46 28.11 18.23
CA PRO A 457 24.73 28.84 18.29
C PRO A 457 24.67 30.21 17.60
N LEU A 458 23.74 30.40 16.67
CA LEU A 458 23.54 31.66 15.95
C LEU A 458 22.66 32.64 16.75
N GLY A 459 22.20 32.24 17.93
CA GLY A 459 21.26 33.02 18.74
C GLY A 459 19.84 33.05 18.15
N ILE A 460 19.53 32.15 17.22
CA ILE A 460 18.21 32.03 16.59
C ILE A 460 17.41 30.96 17.33
N MET A 461 16.16 31.28 17.67
CA MET A 461 15.23 30.39 18.35
C MET A 461 14.05 30.09 17.43
N LEU A 462 13.73 28.82 17.26
CA LEU A 462 12.46 28.38 16.68
C LEU A 462 11.35 28.55 17.73
N THR A 463 10.35 29.39 17.44
CA THR A 463 9.20 29.66 18.33
C THR A 463 8.08 28.67 18.09
N THR A 464 7.68 28.49 16.84
CA THR A 464 6.64 27.55 16.43
C THR A 464 6.94 26.98 15.05
N TYR A 465 6.30 25.86 14.73
CA TYR A 465 6.36 25.28 13.40
C TYR A 465 5.00 24.69 13.01
N SER A 466 4.80 24.55 11.70
CA SER A 466 3.70 23.78 11.11
C SER A 466 4.21 23.07 9.85
N SER A 467 3.40 22.18 9.29
CA SER A 467 3.78 21.39 8.12
C SER A 467 2.59 21.08 7.23
N TYR A 468 2.84 20.90 5.94
CA TYR A 468 1.87 20.31 5.02
C TYR A 468 2.54 19.46 3.94
N ALA A 469 1.77 18.53 3.37
CA ALA A 469 2.17 17.72 2.23
C ALA A 469 1.82 18.48 0.92
N ASP A 470 2.83 18.94 0.20
CA ASP A 470 2.69 19.69 -1.05
C ASP A 470 2.69 18.74 -2.26
N THR A 471 1.54 18.60 -2.89
CA THR A 471 1.34 17.81 -4.12
C THR A 471 1.13 18.67 -5.37
N SER A 472 1.38 19.99 -5.28
CA SER A 472 1.31 20.90 -6.43
C SER A 472 2.40 20.62 -7.48
N LEU A 473 3.49 20.00 -7.06
CA LEU A 473 4.57 19.49 -7.90
C LEU A 473 4.60 17.96 -7.83
N THR A 474 5.11 17.33 -8.88
CA THR A 474 5.34 15.89 -8.93
C THR A 474 6.83 15.62 -9.17
N PRO A 475 7.54 14.87 -8.29
CA PRO A 475 7.03 14.27 -7.05
C PRO A 475 6.64 15.34 -6.02
N GLY A 476 5.66 15.01 -5.17
CA GLY A 476 5.27 15.86 -4.04
C GLY A 476 6.36 15.92 -2.98
N ARG A 477 6.24 16.87 -2.05
CA ARG A 477 7.25 17.13 -1.01
C ARG A 477 6.62 17.57 0.32
N TYR A 478 7.37 17.44 1.41
CA TYR A 478 7.00 18.05 2.67
C TYR A 478 7.42 19.51 2.70
N VAL A 479 6.54 20.38 3.19
CA VAL A 479 6.85 21.79 3.42
C VAL A 479 6.66 22.11 4.89
N LEU A 480 7.72 22.66 5.49
CA LEU A 480 7.75 23.06 6.88
C LEU A 480 7.74 24.58 6.99
N PHE A 481 6.81 25.11 7.77
CA PHE A 481 6.75 26.52 8.12
C PHE A 481 7.39 26.69 9.50
N TRP A 482 8.46 27.47 9.57
CA TRP A 482 9.17 27.75 10.82
C TRP A 482 9.08 29.22 11.17
N GLU A 483 8.56 29.53 12.35
CA GLU A 483 8.61 30.88 12.90
C GLU A 483 9.87 31.01 13.77
N LEU A 484 10.73 31.95 13.41
CA LEU A 484 12.04 32.14 14.03
C LEU A 484 12.09 33.49 14.74
N LYS A 485 12.81 33.55 15.86
CA LYS A 485 13.07 34.76 16.64
C LYS A 485 14.51 34.83 17.10
N MET A 486 15.12 36.01 17.11
CA MET A 486 16.47 36.19 17.64
C MET A 486 16.44 36.42 19.15
N LYS A 487 17.37 35.83 19.90
CA LYS A 487 17.41 35.93 21.37
C LYS A 487 17.62 37.36 21.89
N CYS A 488 18.35 38.19 21.13
CA CYS A 488 18.81 39.51 21.58
C CYS A 488 18.31 40.69 20.71
N SER A 489 17.45 40.45 19.72
CA SER A 489 16.92 41.48 18.82
C SER A 489 15.54 41.08 18.30
N ASN A 490 14.69 42.06 17.97
CA ASN A 490 13.42 41.83 17.28
C ASN A 490 13.57 41.71 15.76
N ASP A 491 14.71 42.16 15.21
CA ASP A 491 14.99 42.07 13.78
C ASP A 491 15.73 40.77 13.47
N LEU A 492 15.11 39.91 12.66
CA LEU A 492 15.77 38.72 12.15
C LEU A 492 16.76 39.11 11.04
N PRO A 493 18.05 38.78 11.15
CA PRO A 493 18.96 38.92 10.02
C PRO A 493 18.51 37.99 8.89
N LYS A 494 18.88 38.35 7.65
CA LYS A 494 18.64 37.49 6.49
C LYS A 494 19.29 36.13 6.74
N LEU A 495 18.46 35.07 6.86
CA LEU A 495 18.94 33.72 7.09
C LEU A 495 19.84 33.27 5.93
N ASP A 496 20.98 32.68 6.26
CA ASP A 496 21.85 32.06 5.28
C ASP A 496 21.14 30.84 4.69
N ALA A 497 20.99 30.84 3.36
CA ALA A 497 20.37 29.75 2.62
C ALA A 497 21.06 28.40 2.89
N LYS A 498 22.39 28.39 3.07
CA LYS A 498 23.15 27.16 3.36
C LYS A 498 22.79 26.58 4.71
N ILE A 499 22.51 27.43 5.70
CA ILE A 499 22.12 27.00 7.05
C ILE A 499 20.72 26.40 7.02
N MET A 500 19.80 27.02 6.28
CA MET A 500 18.45 26.47 6.11
C MET A 500 18.46 25.16 5.32
N GLU A 501 19.32 25.05 4.29
CA GLU A 501 19.52 23.79 3.56
C GLU A 501 20.05 22.69 4.49
N GLN A 502 21.02 22.99 5.36
CA GLN A 502 21.49 22.04 6.38
C GLN A 502 20.38 21.64 7.36
N CYS A 503 19.52 22.58 7.77
CA CYS A 503 18.36 22.27 8.60
C CYS A 503 17.41 21.30 7.88
N CYS A 504 17.13 21.54 6.60
CA CYS A 504 16.35 20.61 5.78
C CYS A 504 17.00 19.23 5.70
N CYS A 505 18.32 19.14 5.45
CA CYS A 505 19.04 17.88 5.43
C CYS A 505 18.91 17.11 6.76
N ILE A 506 19.08 17.77 7.91
CA ILE A 506 18.93 17.11 9.22
C ILE A 506 17.51 16.62 9.45
N VAL A 507 16.50 17.41 9.08
CA VAL A 507 15.11 16.98 9.16
C VAL A 507 14.90 15.70 8.34
N GLU A 508 15.36 15.71 7.09
CA GLU A 508 15.20 14.56 6.19
C GLU A 508 15.97 13.32 6.64
N GLU A 509 17.18 13.47 7.18
CA GLU A 509 17.97 12.37 7.74
C GLU A 509 17.31 11.75 8.98
N SER A 510 16.57 12.58 9.72
CA SER A 510 15.87 12.20 10.95
C SER A 510 14.58 11.43 10.69
N PHE A 511 14.00 11.55 9.50
CA PHE A 511 12.84 10.75 9.12
C PHE A 511 13.18 9.27 8.93
N ASP A 512 12.13 8.46 8.88
CA ASP A 512 12.22 7.02 8.89
C ASP A 512 12.80 6.43 7.58
N PHE A 513 13.05 5.12 7.60
CA PHE A 513 13.53 4.38 6.43
C PHE A 513 12.60 4.54 5.22
N THR A 514 11.28 4.52 5.43
CA THR A 514 10.29 4.56 4.34
C THR A 514 10.38 5.87 3.57
N TYR A 515 10.42 7.02 4.26
CA TYR A 515 10.62 8.35 3.67
C TYR A 515 11.93 8.39 2.86
N LYS A 516 13.04 8.00 3.50
CA LYS A 516 14.38 8.04 2.87
C LYS A 516 14.47 7.15 1.63
N SER A 517 13.78 6.02 1.61
CA SER A 517 13.76 5.08 0.48
C SER A 517 12.95 5.57 -0.74
N HIS A 518 12.13 6.62 -0.59
CA HIS A 518 11.30 7.20 -1.66
C HIS A 518 11.74 8.61 -2.08
N ARG A 519 12.74 9.19 -1.41
CA ARG A 519 13.32 10.49 -1.76
C ARG A 519 14.08 10.50 -3.09
N LYS A 520 14.79 9.39 -3.41
CA LYS A 520 15.78 9.34 -4.50
C LYS A 520 15.18 9.17 -5.88
#